data_AF-A0A4V3ICP4-F1
#
_entry.id   AF-A0A4V3ICP4-F1
#
_cell.length_a   1.000
_cell.length_b   1.000
_cell.length_c   1.000
_cell.angle_alpha   90.00
_cell.angle_beta   90.00
_cell.angle_gamma   90.00
#
_symmetry.space_group_name_H-M   'P 1'
#
loop_
_entity.id
_entity.type
_entity.pdbx_description
1 polymer ?
#
loop_
_entity_poly.entity_id
_entity_poly.type
_entity_poly.pdbx_seq_one_letter_code
_entity_poly.pdbx_strand_id
1 'polypeptide(L)'
;MVALFRSQFPGVRRVAVSSRAGASPCSTVRDSSRSTKTGALRPRARPTTCVRFGVTLGATAAPPERRWELGKSTRGQVTAVSGRLASRDPVMDLARVAGLVVVVIGHLLMLGASVAGDHRLVVQRTLTLQPWFTPVTWIAQVMPLFFVVGGFAGVMSWRRTEARGGRAAVFIRARVLRLARPTLPLFAFLALAILVMHLAGLASDTVAEIATGVVSPLWFLAAYTFCQAFLPGMATVHARWPVRMLAGLAGAMVVVDAVRLGTHTPELGLLNMIFVWLFVQQLGLWAADGWFGRRGRRFLLVLAGASYALLGLITTVGPYPANMLENLNPPTVALAVLAVGQFSLLMAARPQLERLMRSALVQRAVAGIGARTMTVYLWHLPVLGLIVGTMLLLPVPEPVPGGAGWWLTRPVVLAFAVGVLIGVAALFGRFEHPATSPADAAVAVRDWRVGMSTALIIVPPFTIMLFGLNLGIAVISEVLLTVAVLLQLPVRLREDAGQGHEDRDKGQDDRGQGQPAAARARRDDAEGLAGEHDGDGRKDEPDRGNRHGQDDPRQ
;
A
#
# COMPACT_ATOMS: atom_id res chain seq x y z
N MET A 1 -1.29 7.12 -31.44
CA MET A 1 -0.66 7.28 -30.11
C MET A 1 -0.31 8.75 -29.83
N VAL A 2 0.59 9.39 -30.58
CA VAL A 2 0.94 10.84 -30.44
C VAL A 2 -0.20 11.80 -30.80
N ALA A 3 -1.03 11.46 -31.81
CA ALA A 3 -2.16 12.31 -32.23
C ALA A 3 -3.32 12.36 -31.22
N LEU A 4 -3.54 11.28 -30.47
CA LEU A 4 -4.59 11.17 -29.43
C LEU A 4 -4.14 11.79 -28.09
N PHE A 5 -2.85 11.84 -27.82
CA PHE A 5 -2.29 12.53 -26.66
C PHE A 5 -2.37 14.07 -26.81
N ARG A 6 -2.25 14.58 -28.05
CA ARG A 6 -2.40 16.02 -28.36
C ARG A 6 -3.82 16.55 -28.20
N SER A 7 -4.86 15.73 -28.42
CA SER A 7 -6.25 16.17 -28.27
C SER A 7 -6.67 16.35 -26.81
N GLN A 8 -5.96 15.73 -25.86
CA GLN A 8 -6.30 15.77 -24.43
C GLN A 8 -5.67 16.97 -23.69
N PHE A 9 -4.75 17.71 -24.32
CA PHE A 9 -4.06 18.86 -23.72
C PHE A 9 -3.86 20.02 -24.74
N PRO A 10 -4.91 20.78 -25.11
CA PRO A 10 -4.82 21.85 -26.12
C PRO A 10 -4.17 23.16 -25.62
N GLY A 11 -3.26 23.11 -24.66
CA GLY A 11 -2.76 24.29 -23.93
C GLY A 11 -1.37 24.82 -24.31
N VAL A 12 -0.58 24.11 -25.13
CA VAL A 12 0.80 24.56 -25.46
C VAL A 12 0.78 25.36 -26.75
N ARG A 13 0.47 26.66 -26.65
CA ARG A 13 0.67 27.62 -27.76
C ARG A 13 2.16 27.72 -28.07
N ARG A 14 2.55 27.51 -29.34
CA ARG A 14 3.89 27.84 -29.83
C ARG A 14 4.07 29.34 -29.79
N VAL A 15 5.01 29.84 -28.99
CA VAL A 15 5.61 31.15 -29.21
C VAL A 15 6.64 30.96 -30.32
N ALA A 16 6.31 31.45 -31.52
CA ALA A 16 7.25 31.51 -32.63
C ALA A 16 8.24 32.65 -32.36
N VAL A 17 9.48 32.31 -31.98
CA VAL A 17 10.59 33.25 -32.03
C VAL A 17 11.22 33.14 -33.41
N SER A 18 11.12 34.24 -34.17
CA SER A 18 11.77 34.46 -35.46
C SER A 18 13.29 34.33 -35.33
N SER A 19 13.91 33.39 -36.05
CA SER A 19 15.34 33.47 -36.37
C SER A 19 15.52 33.82 -37.84
N ARG A 20 16.12 34.99 -38.09
CA ARG A 20 16.78 35.35 -39.34
C ARG A 20 18.26 35.00 -39.22
N ALA A 21 18.80 34.49 -40.32
CA ALA A 21 20.23 34.39 -40.68
C ALA A 21 21.08 33.43 -39.84
N GLY A 22 22.03 32.67 -40.39
CA GLY A 22 22.57 32.63 -41.75
C GLY A 22 23.46 31.39 -41.89
N ALA A 23 23.63 30.96 -43.13
CA ALA A 23 24.33 29.76 -43.55
C ALA A 23 25.85 29.81 -43.33
N SER A 24 26.48 28.67 -43.00
CA SER A 24 27.30 27.88 -43.95
C SER A 24 28.32 26.95 -43.25
N PRO A 25 28.79 25.86 -43.90
CA PRO A 25 29.54 24.75 -43.30
C PRO A 25 30.97 24.55 -43.83
N CYS A 26 31.85 23.91 -43.04
CA CYS A 26 33.07 23.17 -43.42
C CYS A 26 33.80 22.75 -42.13
N SER A 27 34.60 21.70 -42.01
CA SER A 27 34.96 20.53 -42.82
C SER A 27 35.80 19.62 -41.91
N THR A 28 35.71 18.32 -42.16
CA THR A 28 36.61 17.20 -41.82
C THR A 28 38.09 17.50 -41.55
N VAL A 29 38.71 16.79 -40.58
CA VAL A 29 40.04 16.15 -40.71
C VAL A 29 40.13 14.89 -39.80
N ARG A 30 40.60 13.78 -40.40
CA ARG A 30 41.06 12.51 -39.79
C ARG A 30 42.55 12.59 -39.41
N ASP A 31 42.96 11.82 -38.40
CA ASP A 31 44.02 10.77 -38.41
C ASP A 31 44.45 10.53 -36.95
N SER A 32 44.43 9.34 -36.34
CA SER A 32 45.03 8.02 -36.59
C SER A 32 46.41 7.79 -35.93
N SER A 33 46.70 6.50 -35.69
CA SER A 33 47.92 5.87 -35.14
C SER A 33 47.94 5.66 -33.61
N ARG A 34 47.78 4.40 -33.15
CA ARG A 34 48.81 3.33 -32.87
C ARG A 34 49.45 3.55 -31.49
N SER A 35 49.80 2.56 -30.67
CA SER A 35 49.96 1.11 -30.80
C SER A 35 50.14 0.51 -29.39
N THR A 36 49.61 -0.71 -29.22
CA THR A 36 49.96 -1.80 -28.30
C THR A 36 51.32 -1.78 -27.56
N LYS A 37 51.37 -2.24 -26.29
CA LYS A 37 51.77 -3.63 -25.93
C LYS A 37 51.75 -3.93 -24.41
N THR A 38 51.56 -5.21 -24.18
CA THR A 38 51.39 -6.06 -22.98
C THR A 38 52.67 -6.25 -22.14
N GLY A 39 52.53 -6.60 -20.86
CA GLY A 39 53.60 -7.15 -20.02
C GLY A 39 53.17 -7.48 -18.59
N ALA A 40 53.05 -8.77 -18.28
CA ALA A 40 52.67 -9.34 -16.99
C ALA A 40 53.82 -9.32 -15.96
N LEU A 41 53.50 -9.40 -14.65
CA LEU A 41 54.26 -10.15 -13.60
C LEU A 41 53.58 -10.03 -12.19
N ARG A 42 53.10 -11.17 -11.69
CA ARG A 42 53.03 -11.57 -10.25
C ARG A 42 54.27 -12.48 -9.98
N PRO A 43 54.62 -12.99 -8.77
CA PRO A 43 53.92 -13.05 -7.46
C PRO A 43 54.81 -12.83 -6.20
N ARG A 44 54.24 -12.78 -4.99
CA ARG A 44 54.54 -13.70 -3.84
C ARG A 44 53.83 -13.30 -2.54
N ALA A 45 53.42 -14.33 -1.80
CA ALA A 45 52.82 -14.32 -0.48
C ALA A 45 53.89 -14.40 0.64
N ARG A 46 53.51 -14.05 1.89
CA ARG A 46 53.72 -14.84 3.13
C ARG A 46 53.08 -14.13 4.36
N PRO A 47 52.89 -14.85 5.49
CA PRO A 47 51.70 -14.75 6.35
C PRO A 47 51.98 -14.10 7.72
N THR A 48 50.92 -13.85 8.50
CA THR A 48 51.05 -13.69 9.95
C THR A 48 49.85 -14.28 10.68
N THR A 49 50.17 -15.18 11.60
CA THR A 49 49.34 -15.97 12.51
C THR A 49 48.99 -15.15 13.77
N CYS A 50 48.18 -15.74 14.67
CA CYS A 50 47.89 -15.38 16.08
C CYS A 50 46.62 -14.52 16.30
N VAL A 51 45.66 -14.82 17.20
CA VAL A 51 45.48 -15.87 18.23
C VAL A 51 43.97 -16.15 18.36
N ARG A 52 43.60 -17.42 18.51
CA ARG A 52 42.24 -17.88 18.84
C ARG A 52 42.16 -18.05 20.36
N PHE A 53 41.41 -17.20 21.05
CA PHE A 53 41.11 -17.40 22.47
C PHE A 53 39.95 -18.40 22.60
N GLY A 54 40.26 -19.60 23.06
CA GLY A 54 39.30 -20.54 23.63
C GLY A 54 39.13 -20.23 25.11
N VAL A 55 37.88 -20.11 25.56
CA VAL A 55 37.51 -20.17 26.98
C VAL A 55 36.53 -21.33 27.11
N THR A 56 36.96 -22.40 27.76
CA THR A 56 36.12 -23.51 28.22
C THR A 56 35.93 -23.41 29.73
N LEU A 57 34.66 -23.45 30.11
CA LEU A 57 34.07 -24.03 31.32
C LEU A 57 34.38 -23.42 32.70
N GLY A 58 33.35 -22.79 33.25
CA GLY A 58 33.07 -22.76 34.69
C GLY A 58 31.57 -22.96 34.90
N ALA A 59 31.16 -24.21 35.15
CA ALA A 59 29.81 -24.55 35.56
C ALA A 59 29.62 -24.11 37.01
N THR A 60 28.67 -23.21 37.27
CA THR A 60 28.24 -22.83 38.61
C THR A 60 26.74 -23.05 38.78
N ALA A 61 26.45 -23.97 39.70
CA ALA A 61 25.20 -24.30 40.39
C ALA A 61 23.93 -23.49 40.06
N ALA A 62 22.90 -24.22 39.66
CA ALA A 62 21.51 -23.78 39.63
C ALA A 62 20.96 -23.60 41.07
N PRO A 63 20.25 -22.51 41.38
CA PRO A 63 19.51 -22.36 42.62
C PRO A 63 18.06 -22.92 42.50
N PRO A 64 17.42 -23.27 43.63
CA PRO A 64 16.27 -24.16 43.66
C PRO A 64 14.98 -23.50 43.18
N GLU A 65 14.14 -24.36 42.62
CA GLU A 65 12.92 -24.10 41.89
C GLU A 65 11.80 -23.66 42.84
N ARG A 66 11.48 -22.36 42.85
CA ARG A 66 10.23 -21.86 43.45
C ARG A 66 9.12 -21.86 42.41
N ARG A 67 8.30 -22.91 42.51
CA ARG A 67 7.02 -23.10 41.81
C ARG A 67 6.05 -21.98 42.21
N TRP A 68 5.93 -20.96 41.37
CA TRP A 68 4.81 -20.02 41.42
C TRP A 68 3.76 -20.49 40.40
N GLU A 69 2.70 -21.12 40.89
CA GLU A 69 1.50 -21.35 40.10
C GLU A 69 0.82 -20.01 39.80
N LEU A 70 1.17 -19.40 38.67
CA LEU A 70 0.48 -18.25 38.13
C LEU A 70 -0.60 -18.73 37.15
N GLY A 71 -1.85 -18.47 37.53
CA GLY A 71 -3.06 -18.75 36.78
C GLY A 71 -2.91 -18.46 35.29
N LYS A 72 -3.12 -19.51 34.50
CA LYS A 72 -3.25 -19.47 33.05
C LYS A 72 -4.61 -18.84 32.71
N SER A 73 -4.65 -17.54 32.45
CA SER A 73 -5.59 -16.92 31.49
C SER A 73 -5.45 -15.40 31.57
N THR A 74 -5.11 -14.76 30.44
CA THR A 74 -5.05 -13.31 30.10
C THR A 74 -3.67 -12.75 29.71
N ARG A 75 -2.55 -13.22 30.28
CA ARG A 75 -1.21 -12.67 29.93
C ARG A 75 -0.75 -13.02 28.50
N GLY A 76 -1.15 -14.19 27.98
CA GLY A 76 -0.76 -14.66 26.64
C GLY A 76 -1.40 -13.88 25.48
N GLN A 77 -2.58 -13.28 25.68
CA GLN A 77 -3.20 -12.42 24.67
C GLN A 77 -2.58 -11.03 24.64
N VAL A 78 -2.22 -10.46 25.80
CA VAL A 78 -1.57 -9.14 25.87
C VAL A 78 -0.14 -9.19 25.34
N THR A 79 0.63 -10.25 25.58
CA THR A 79 1.97 -10.41 24.98
C THR A 79 1.92 -10.75 23.49
N ALA A 80 0.94 -11.51 23.01
CA ALA A 80 0.76 -11.78 21.58
C ALA A 80 0.20 -10.57 20.80
N VAL A 81 -0.58 -9.70 21.45
CA VAL A 81 -1.00 -8.40 20.89
C VAL A 81 0.17 -7.41 20.93
N SER A 82 0.95 -7.36 22.01
CA SER A 82 2.18 -6.56 22.09
C SER A 82 3.25 -7.03 21.10
N GLY A 83 3.40 -8.34 20.83
CA GLY A 83 4.29 -8.86 19.79
C GLY A 83 3.83 -8.55 18.36
N ARG A 84 2.52 -8.34 18.15
CA ARG A 84 1.95 -7.86 16.87
C ARG A 84 2.02 -6.34 16.72
N LEU A 85 1.93 -5.59 17.83
CA LEU A 85 2.10 -4.14 17.89
C LEU A 85 3.57 -3.71 17.87
N ALA A 86 4.50 -4.55 18.34
CA ALA A 86 5.95 -4.28 18.42
C ALA A 86 6.66 -4.14 17.05
N SER A 87 5.93 -4.19 15.93
CA SER A 87 6.53 -4.05 14.59
C SER A 87 5.94 -2.92 13.73
N ARG A 88 5.01 -2.12 14.27
CA ARG A 88 4.45 -0.95 13.59
C ARG A 88 5.01 0.33 14.20
N ASP A 89 5.56 1.19 13.36
CA ASP A 89 6.01 2.52 13.76
C ASP A 89 4.80 3.47 13.79
N PRO A 90 4.38 3.95 14.97
CA PRO A 90 3.16 4.75 15.12
C PRO A 90 3.27 6.10 14.39
N VAL A 91 4.47 6.66 14.23
CA VAL A 91 4.67 7.92 13.49
C VAL A 91 4.46 7.70 11.99
N MET A 92 4.93 6.57 11.47
CA MET A 92 4.73 6.22 10.05
C MET A 92 3.26 5.89 9.75
N ASP A 93 2.56 5.25 10.68
CA ASP A 93 1.12 5.01 10.56
C ASP A 93 0.33 6.33 10.63
N LEU A 94 0.69 7.24 11.54
CA LEU A 94 0.13 8.59 11.59
C LEU A 94 0.36 9.36 10.29
N ALA A 95 1.59 9.34 9.75
CA ALA A 95 1.93 10.02 8.50
C ALA A 95 1.08 9.50 7.32
N ARG A 96 0.85 8.18 7.24
CA ARG A 96 -0.03 7.58 6.23
C ARG A 96 -1.47 8.05 6.38
N VAL A 97 -2.01 8.06 7.60
CA VAL A 97 -3.39 8.47 7.87
C VAL A 97 -3.58 9.96 7.62
N ALA A 98 -2.65 10.79 8.08
CA ALA A 98 -2.67 12.24 7.81
C ALA A 98 -2.59 12.52 6.31
N GLY A 99 -1.73 11.81 5.58
CA GLY A 99 -1.67 11.89 4.13
C GLY A 99 -3.00 11.53 3.45
N LEU A 100 -3.70 10.50 3.95
CA LEU A 100 -5.00 10.10 3.39
C LEU A 100 -6.05 11.19 3.61
N VAL A 101 -6.09 11.78 4.81
CA VAL A 101 -7.01 12.88 5.13
C VAL A 101 -6.73 14.08 4.22
N VAL A 102 -5.47 14.46 4.05
CA VAL A 102 -5.08 15.56 3.14
C VAL A 102 -5.50 15.25 1.69
N VAL A 103 -5.33 14.01 1.22
CA VAL A 103 -5.76 13.60 -0.12
C VAL A 103 -7.28 13.69 -0.29
N VAL A 104 -8.06 13.23 0.68
CA VAL A 104 -9.53 13.27 0.62
C VAL A 104 -10.03 14.72 0.62
N ILE A 105 -9.49 15.56 1.52
CA ILE A 105 -9.80 17.00 1.56
C ILE A 105 -9.39 17.67 0.26
N GLY A 106 -8.18 17.39 -0.23
CA GLY A 106 -7.68 17.95 -1.49
C GLY A 106 -8.59 17.64 -2.67
N HIS A 107 -9.01 16.38 -2.85
CA HIS A 107 -9.94 16.01 -3.93
C HIS A 107 -11.32 16.64 -3.78
N LEU A 108 -11.86 16.72 -2.55
CA LEU A 108 -13.11 17.42 -2.29
C LEU A 108 -13.03 18.90 -2.67
N LEU A 109 -11.92 19.57 -2.36
CA LEU A 109 -11.70 20.96 -2.70
C LEU A 109 -11.37 21.17 -4.19
N MET A 110 -10.80 20.17 -4.87
CA MET A 110 -10.61 20.21 -6.31
C MET A 110 -11.93 20.08 -7.08
N LEU A 111 -12.87 19.27 -6.57
CA LEU A 111 -14.18 19.06 -7.19
C LEU A 111 -15.10 20.28 -6.99
N GLY A 112 -15.06 21.21 -7.95
CA GLY A 112 -16.13 22.17 -8.17
C GLY A 112 -16.92 21.77 -9.40
N ALA A 113 -18.22 21.59 -9.23
CA ALA A 113 -19.14 21.49 -10.36
C ALA A 113 -20.05 22.71 -10.33
N SER A 114 -20.43 23.19 -11.51
CA SER A 114 -21.47 24.19 -11.68
C SER A 114 -22.23 23.86 -12.95
N VAL A 115 -23.53 24.14 -12.96
CA VAL A 115 -24.33 24.11 -14.19
C VAL A 115 -24.13 25.45 -14.88
N ALA A 116 -23.56 25.46 -16.09
CA ALA A 116 -23.48 26.66 -16.90
C ALA A 116 -24.87 27.06 -17.41
N GLY A 117 -25.06 28.32 -17.81
CA GLY A 117 -26.37 28.86 -18.23
C GLY A 117 -27.02 28.15 -19.42
N ASP A 118 -26.28 27.30 -20.13
CA ASP A 118 -26.73 26.42 -21.21
C ASP A 118 -27.11 25.00 -20.73
N HIS A 119 -27.28 24.79 -19.41
CA HIS A 119 -27.54 23.50 -18.77
C HIS A 119 -26.42 22.46 -18.94
N ARG A 120 -25.21 22.89 -19.34
CA ARG A 120 -24.05 22.00 -19.38
C ARG A 120 -23.39 21.91 -18.02
N LEU A 121 -23.05 20.68 -17.62
CA LEU A 121 -22.26 20.44 -16.44
C LEU A 121 -20.81 20.88 -16.70
N VAL A 122 -20.33 21.87 -15.95
CA VAL A 122 -18.92 22.28 -15.95
C VAL A 122 -18.27 21.78 -14.68
N VAL A 123 -17.44 20.74 -14.80
CA VAL A 123 -16.57 20.28 -13.72
C VAL A 123 -15.22 20.97 -13.86
N GLN A 124 -14.89 21.81 -12.88
CA GLN A 124 -13.63 22.54 -12.84
C GLN A 124 -12.81 22.16 -11.61
N ARG A 125 -11.49 22.06 -11.81
CA ARG A 125 -10.51 21.85 -10.72
C ARG A 125 -10.35 23.15 -9.92
N THR A 126 -11.37 23.52 -9.16
CA THR A 126 -11.53 24.85 -8.55
C THR A 126 -10.31 25.26 -7.72
N LEU A 127 -9.75 24.31 -6.99
CA LEU A 127 -8.56 24.52 -6.17
C LEU A 127 -7.32 24.88 -7.00
N THR A 128 -7.14 24.30 -8.20
CA THR A 128 -5.97 24.58 -9.05
C THR A 128 -6.05 25.94 -9.74
N LEU A 129 -7.23 26.56 -9.76
CA LEU A 129 -7.43 27.90 -10.31
C LEU A 129 -7.08 29.00 -9.29
N GLN A 130 -6.87 28.64 -8.02
CA GLN A 130 -6.57 29.61 -6.98
C GLN A 130 -5.08 29.97 -6.96
N PRO A 131 -4.71 31.27 -6.98
CA PRO A 131 -3.31 31.69 -7.04
C PRO A 131 -2.51 31.27 -5.79
N TRP A 132 -3.19 31.18 -4.64
CA TRP A 132 -2.60 30.75 -3.38
C TRP A 132 -2.38 29.24 -3.30
N PHE A 133 -2.91 28.44 -4.23
CA PHE A 133 -2.81 26.98 -4.14
C PHE A 133 -1.42 26.45 -4.48
N THR A 134 -0.70 27.10 -5.40
CA THR A 134 0.66 26.71 -5.79
C THR A 134 1.59 26.53 -4.59
N PRO A 135 1.77 27.51 -3.67
CA PRO A 135 2.59 27.30 -2.48
C PRO A 135 2.00 26.27 -1.50
N VAL A 136 0.67 26.13 -1.45
CA VAL A 136 0.03 25.08 -0.63
C VAL A 136 0.43 23.69 -1.12
N THR A 137 0.60 23.47 -2.42
CA THR A 137 1.05 22.17 -2.95
C THR A 137 2.42 21.75 -2.43
N TRP A 138 3.29 22.67 -2.03
CA TRP A 138 4.62 22.35 -1.50
C TRP A 138 4.56 21.70 -0.11
N ILE A 139 3.42 21.84 0.56
CA ILE A 139 3.16 21.26 1.87
C ILE A 139 2.14 20.11 1.74
N ALA A 140 1.06 20.35 1.00
CA ALA A 140 -0.08 19.45 0.89
C ALA A 140 0.12 18.31 -0.13
N GLN A 141 1.15 18.37 -0.99
CA GLN A 141 1.45 17.28 -1.92
C GLN A 141 2.10 16.10 -1.18
N VAL A 142 1.26 15.31 -0.50
CA VAL A 142 1.66 14.22 0.42
C VAL A 142 1.92 12.88 -0.28
N MET A 143 1.64 12.76 -1.58
CA MET A 143 1.80 11.49 -2.32
C MET A 143 3.19 10.85 -2.16
N PRO A 144 4.32 11.60 -2.22
CA PRO A 144 5.62 10.99 -2.00
C PRO A 144 5.77 10.34 -0.63
N LEU A 145 5.20 10.92 0.43
CA LEU A 145 5.26 10.34 1.77
C LEU A 145 4.61 8.95 1.85
N PHE A 146 3.57 8.66 1.05
CA PHE A 146 3.01 7.32 0.98
C PHE A 146 4.01 6.28 0.45
N PHE A 147 4.81 6.64 -0.54
CA PHE A 147 5.85 5.76 -1.08
C PHE A 147 7.00 5.58 -0.08
N VAL A 148 7.39 6.64 0.63
CA VAL A 148 8.39 6.53 1.71
C VAL A 148 7.90 5.59 2.82
N VAL A 149 6.70 5.84 3.35
CA VAL A 149 6.08 5.00 4.39
C VAL A 149 5.84 3.58 3.89
N GLY A 150 5.47 3.42 2.62
CA GLY A 150 5.32 2.15 1.93
C GLY A 150 6.65 1.38 1.79
N GLY A 151 7.75 2.09 1.56
CA GLY A 151 9.11 1.53 1.56
C GLY A 151 9.55 1.08 2.95
N PHE A 152 9.36 1.93 3.97
CA PHE A 152 9.67 1.61 5.37
C PHE A 152 8.89 0.38 5.87
N ALA A 153 7.56 0.40 5.77
CA ALA A 153 6.73 -0.72 6.19
C ALA A 153 6.92 -1.97 5.31
N GLY A 154 7.24 -1.75 4.03
CA GLY A 154 7.55 -2.79 3.06
C GLY A 154 8.80 -3.57 3.46
N VAL A 155 9.92 -2.90 3.66
CA VAL A 155 11.21 -3.56 3.97
C VAL A 155 11.18 -4.28 5.31
N MET A 156 10.52 -3.71 6.32
CA MET A 156 10.32 -4.38 7.61
C MET A 156 9.49 -5.66 7.48
N SER A 157 8.47 -5.63 6.61
CA SER A 157 7.68 -6.81 6.29
C SER A 157 8.46 -7.83 5.45
N TRP A 158 9.29 -7.38 4.51
CA TRP A 158 10.13 -8.25 3.68
C TRP A 158 11.15 -9.00 4.53
N ARG A 159 11.87 -8.30 5.42
CA ARG A 159 12.83 -8.90 6.38
C ARG A 159 12.18 -9.98 7.24
N ARG A 160 10.92 -9.79 7.67
CA ARG A 160 10.18 -10.81 8.42
C ARG A 160 9.79 -12.02 7.56
N THR A 161 9.44 -11.80 6.30
CA THR A 161 9.16 -12.89 5.35
C THR A 161 10.43 -13.69 5.07
N GLU A 162 11.54 -13.01 4.81
CA GLU A 162 12.86 -13.59 4.58
C GLU A 162 13.37 -14.37 5.80
N ALA A 163 13.23 -13.82 7.02
CA ALA A 163 13.59 -14.49 8.26
C ALA A 163 12.78 -15.78 8.54
N ARG A 164 11.64 -15.96 7.86
CA ARG A 164 10.80 -17.17 7.93
C ARG A 164 11.05 -18.12 6.75
N GLY A 165 12.10 -17.89 5.95
CA GLY A 165 12.39 -18.67 4.73
C GLY A 165 11.42 -18.41 3.56
N GLY A 166 10.63 -17.34 3.62
CA GLY A 166 9.65 -16.99 2.60
C GLY A 166 10.29 -16.40 1.34
N ARG A 167 9.71 -16.71 0.17
CA ARG A 167 10.17 -16.26 -1.15
C ARG A 167 9.61 -14.87 -1.50
N ALA A 168 10.24 -14.17 -2.45
CA ALA A 168 9.73 -12.90 -3.01
C ALA A 168 8.29 -13.03 -3.51
N ALA A 169 7.95 -14.13 -4.17
CA ALA A 169 6.58 -14.38 -4.66
C ALA A 169 5.52 -14.42 -3.55
N VAL A 170 5.86 -14.93 -2.36
CA VAL A 170 4.94 -14.94 -1.20
C VAL A 170 4.68 -13.52 -0.72
N PHE A 171 5.73 -12.70 -0.64
CA PHE A 171 5.63 -11.28 -0.28
C PHE A 171 4.78 -10.50 -1.29
N ILE A 172 5.10 -10.63 -2.58
CA ILE A 172 4.42 -9.90 -3.65
C ILE A 172 2.95 -10.32 -3.70
N ARG A 173 2.64 -11.62 -3.67
CA ARG A 173 1.25 -12.11 -3.64
C ARG A 173 0.45 -11.50 -2.49
N ALA A 174 1.00 -11.45 -1.28
CA ALA A 174 0.30 -10.88 -0.13
C ALA A 174 -0.02 -9.39 -0.33
N ARG A 175 0.90 -8.63 -0.95
CA ARG A 175 0.69 -7.21 -1.28
C ARG A 175 -0.35 -7.04 -2.37
N VAL A 176 -0.21 -7.78 -3.45
CA VAL A 176 -1.08 -7.73 -4.61
C VAL A 176 -2.52 -8.10 -4.23
N LEU A 177 -2.75 -9.19 -3.49
CA LEU A 177 -4.10 -9.55 -3.00
C LEU A 177 -4.72 -8.46 -2.11
N ARG A 178 -3.92 -7.83 -1.25
CA ARG A 178 -4.38 -6.78 -0.34
C ARG A 178 -4.85 -5.54 -1.08
N LEU A 179 -4.28 -5.25 -2.26
CA LEU A 179 -4.68 -4.13 -3.11
C LEU A 179 -5.77 -4.52 -4.10
N ALA A 180 -5.73 -5.72 -4.67
CA ALA A 180 -6.67 -6.18 -5.68
C ALA A 180 -8.08 -6.39 -5.13
N ARG A 181 -8.20 -7.05 -3.97
CA ARG A 181 -9.52 -7.44 -3.42
C ARG A 181 -10.43 -6.25 -3.14
N PRO A 182 -9.98 -5.14 -2.52
CA PRO A 182 -10.81 -3.96 -2.36
C PRO A 182 -11.12 -3.23 -3.68
N THR A 183 -10.33 -3.48 -4.73
CA THR A 183 -10.46 -2.80 -6.03
C THR A 183 -11.53 -3.43 -6.93
N LEU A 184 -11.80 -4.74 -6.82
CA LEU A 184 -12.89 -5.41 -7.55
C LEU A 184 -14.27 -4.75 -7.37
N PRO A 185 -14.79 -4.55 -6.14
CA PRO A 185 -16.11 -3.94 -5.99
C PRO A 185 -16.17 -2.50 -6.52
N LEU A 186 -15.04 -1.79 -6.56
CA LEU A 186 -14.98 -0.46 -7.16
C LEU A 186 -15.19 -0.53 -8.68
N PHE A 187 -14.48 -1.41 -9.39
CA PHE A 187 -14.60 -1.51 -10.84
C PHE A 187 -15.97 -2.04 -11.28
N ALA A 188 -16.53 -3.01 -10.55
CA ALA A 188 -17.92 -3.42 -10.73
C ALA A 188 -18.90 -2.25 -10.54
N PHE A 189 -18.74 -1.44 -9.49
CA PHE A 189 -19.56 -0.25 -9.28
C PHE A 189 -19.41 0.78 -10.40
N LEU A 190 -18.19 1.04 -10.86
CA LEU A 190 -17.93 2.00 -11.94
C LEU A 190 -18.54 1.56 -13.27
N ALA A 191 -18.42 0.27 -13.62
CA ALA A 191 -19.04 -0.28 -14.82
C ALA A 191 -20.57 -0.12 -14.77
N LEU A 192 -21.17 -0.42 -13.61
CA LEU A 192 -22.61 -0.23 -13.40
C LEU A 192 -23.01 1.26 -13.46
N ALA A 193 -22.27 2.15 -12.82
CA ALA A 193 -22.55 3.58 -12.83
C ALA A 193 -22.47 4.16 -14.26
N ILE A 194 -21.47 3.75 -15.04
CA ILE A 194 -21.33 4.14 -16.45
C ILE A 194 -22.51 3.61 -17.27
N LEU A 195 -22.91 2.35 -17.07
CA LEU A 195 -24.07 1.79 -17.76
C LEU A 195 -25.35 2.57 -17.43
N VAL A 196 -25.61 2.84 -16.15
CA VAL A 196 -26.78 3.60 -15.70
C VAL A 196 -26.79 5.01 -16.30
N MET A 197 -25.65 5.70 -16.36
CA MET A 197 -25.57 7.03 -16.98
C MET A 197 -25.91 7.00 -18.48
N HIS A 198 -25.47 5.97 -19.22
CA HIS A 198 -25.85 5.81 -20.63
C HIS A 198 -27.34 5.50 -20.78
N LEU A 199 -27.91 4.64 -19.92
CA LEU A 199 -29.34 4.32 -19.92
C LEU A 199 -30.22 5.53 -19.54
N ALA A 200 -29.69 6.45 -18.73
CA ALA A 200 -30.32 7.72 -18.40
C ALA A 200 -30.22 8.78 -19.51
N GLY A 201 -29.58 8.47 -20.64
CA GLY A 201 -29.52 9.33 -21.82
C GLY A 201 -28.40 10.39 -21.78
N LEU A 202 -27.43 10.29 -20.87
CA LEU A 202 -26.26 11.19 -20.90
C LEU A 202 -25.41 10.92 -22.14
N ALA A 203 -24.91 11.98 -22.77
CA ALA A 203 -23.97 11.87 -23.88
C ALA A 203 -22.69 11.14 -23.47
N SER A 204 -22.17 10.28 -24.34
CA SER A 204 -20.99 9.45 -24.05
C SER A 204 -19.75 10.27 -23.67
N ASP A 205 -19.58 11.46 -24.25
CA ASP A 205 -18.47 12.36 -23.92
C ASP A 205 -18.57 12.86 -22.48
N THR A 206 -19.76 13.29 -22.03
CA THR A 206 -20.02 13.70 -20.65
C THR A 206 -19.75 12.55 -19.67
N VAL A 207 -20.20 11.34 -20.01
CA VAL A 207 -19.97 10.16 -19.17
C VAL A 207 -18.48 9.84 -19.07
N ALA A 208 -17.74 9.92 -20.18
CA ALA A 208 -16.30 9.68 -20.21
C ALA A 208 -15.53 10.73 -19.39
N GLU A 209 -15.93 12.01 -19.44
CA GLU A 209 -15.34 13.09 -18.64
C GLU A 209 -15.53 12.86 -17.15
N ILE A 210 -16.77 12.58 -16.71
CA ILE A 210 -17.08 12.29 -15.31
C ILE A 210 -16.31 11.06 -14.84
N ALA A 211 -16.39 9.97 -15.60
CA ALA A 211 -15.74 8.71 -15.27
C ALA A 211 -14.22 8.90 -15.14
N THR A 212 -13.58 9.53 -16.12
CA THR A 212 -12.14 9.81 -16.11
C THR A 212 -11.73 10.69 -14.94
N GLY A 213 -12.53 11.70 -14.57
CA GLY A 213 -12.29 12.51 -13.38
C GLY A 213 -12.28 11.70 -12.08
N VAL A 214 -13.27 10.81 -11.91
CA VAL A 214 -13.40 9.94 -10.73
C VAL A 214 -12.26 8.93 -10.62
N VAL A 215 -11.82 8.35 -11.73
CA VAL A 215 -10.78 7.31 -11.70
C VAL A 215 -9.37 7.79 -11.96
N SER A 216 -9.17 9.08 -12.27
CA SER A 216 -7.84 9.62 -12.56
C SER A 216 -6.81 9.22 -11.49
N PRO A 217 -7.10 9.27 -10.18
CA PRO A 217 -6.09 8.91 -9.18
C PRO A 217 -5.74 7.42 -9.10
N LEU A 218 -6.45 6.52 -9.78
CA LEU A 218 -6.13 5.09 -9.78
C LEU A 218 -4.73 4.78 -10.31
N TRP A 219 -4.10 5.66 -11.10
CA TRP A 219 -2.70 5.47 -11.51
C TRP A 219 -1.76 5.36 -10.28
N PHE A 220 -2.06 6.03 -9.16
CA PHE A 220 -1.27 5.91 -7.93
C PHE A 220 -1.33 4.48 -7.39
N LEU A 221 -2.48 3.81 -7.47
CA LEU A 221 -2.62 2.41 -7.06
C LEU A 221 -1.68 1.51 -7.87
N ALA A 222 -1.59 1.73 -9.18
CA ALA A 222 -0.68 0.99 -10.05
C ALA A 222 0.80 1.30 -9.73
N ALA A 223 1.17 2.58 -9.62
CA ALA A 223 2.53 2.97 -9.25
C ALA A 223 2.95 2.44 -7.86
N TYR A 224 2.04 2.48 -6.89
CA TYR A 224 2.27 1.94 -5.57
C TYR A 224 2.40 0.41 -5.59
N THR A 225 1.54 -0.29 -6.32
CA THR A 225 1.62 -1.76 -6.50
C THR A 225 2.93 -2.14 -7.16
N PHE A 226 3.34 -1.41 -8.21
CA PHE A 226 4.62 -1.57 -8.88
C PHE A 226 5.79 -1.47 -7.89
N CYS A 227 5.85 -0.39 -7.11
CA CYS A 227 6.90 -0.22 -6.10
C CYS A 227 6.88 -1.36 -5.07
N GLN A 228 5.71 -1.76 -4.58
CA GLN A 228 5.60 -2.87 -3.63
C GLN A 228 6.04 -4.22 -4.23
N ALA A 229 5.79 -4.45 -5.52
CA ALA A 229 6.22 -5.65 -6.21
C ALA A 229 7.75 -5.71 -6.40
N PHE A 230 8.38 -4.56 -6.70
CA PHE A 230 9.83 -4.46 -6.86
C PHE A 230 10.61 -4.41 -5.53
N LEU A 231 9.91 -4.22 -4.40
CA LEU A 231 10.53 -4.02 -3.09
C LEU A 231 11.53 -5.12 -2.68
N PRO A 232 11.30 -6.44 -2.86
CA PRO A 232 12.30 -7.45 -2.54
C PRO A 232 13.61 -7.27 -3.33
N GLY A 233 13.51 -6.99 -4.64
CA GLY A 233 14.66 -6.72 -5.50
C GLY A 233 15.39 -5.45 -5.08
N MET A 234 14.63 -4.39 -4.81
CA MET A 234 15.16 -3.13 -4.29
C MET A 234 15.89 -3.32 -2.95
N ALA A 235 15.33 -4.10 -2.03
CA ALA A 235 15.91 -4.37 -0.72
C ALA A 235 17.22 -5.18 -0.82
N THR A 236 17.29 -6.15 -1.72
CA THR A 236 18.52 -6.95 -1.93
C THR A 236 19.66 -6.14 -2.51
N VAL A 237 19.39 -5.26 -3.48
CA VAL A 237 20.40 -4.34 -4.04
C VAL A 237 20.79 -3.29 -2.99
N HIS A 238 19.82 -2.73 -2.28
CA HIS A 238 20.03 -1.74 -1.22
C HIS A 238 20.89 -2.28 -0.08
N ALA A 239 20.73 -3.55 0.32
CA ALA A 239 21.55 -4.16 1.36
C ALA A 239 23.04 -4.25 1.00
N ARG A 240 23.36 -4.32 -0.30
CA ARG A 240 24.74 -4.43 -0.80
C ARG A 240 25.34 -3.07 -1.20
N TRP A 241 24.53 -2.21 -1.82
CA TRP A 241 24.99 -0.96 -2.43
C TRP A 241 23.97 0.19 -2.23
N PRO A 242 23.64 0.58 -0.99
CA PRO A 242 22.53 1.50 -0.72
C PRO A 242 22.71 2.87 -1.36
N VAL A 243 23.95 3.39 -1.35
CA VAL A 243 24.29 4.68 -1.95
C VAL A 243 24.25 4.62 -3.47
N ARG A 244 24.83 3.58 -4.09
CA ARG A 244 24.84 3.44 -5.56
C ARG A 244 23.44 3.25 -6.11
N MET A 245 22.58 2.55 -5.38
CA MET A 245 21.19 2.36 -5.75
C MET A 245 20.43 3.69 -5.76
N LEU A 246 20.51 4.45 -4.68
CA LEU A 246 19.87 5.75 -4.57
C LEU A 246 20.41 6.74 -5.63
N ALA A 247 21.74 6.78 -5.82
CA ALA A 247 22.38 7.62 -6.83
C ALA A 247 22.05 7.20 -8.26
N GLY A 248 21.94 5.90 -8.53
CA GLY A 248 21.56 5.37 -9.84
C GLY A 248 20.12 5.72 -10.21
N LEU A 249 19.19 5.61 -9.26
CA LEU A 249 17.81 6.07 -9.44
C LEU A 249 17.74 7.58 -9.65
N ALA A 250 18.54 8.35 -8.89
CA ALA A 250 18.64 9.80 -9.06
C ALA A 250 19.19 10.21 -10.42
N GLY A 251 20.28 9.60 -10.87
CA GLY A 251 20.84 9.83 -12.20
C GLY A 251 19.85 9.46 -13.29
N ALA A 252 19.18 8.30 -13.19
CA ALA A 252 18.20 7.87 -14.17
C ALA A 252 17.03 8.84 -14.30
N MET A 253 16.47 9.35 -13.18
CA MET A 253 15.35 10.30 -13.28
C MET A 253 15.76 11.65 -13.88
N VAL A 254 16.98 12.12 -13.58
CA VAL A 254 17.53 13.35 -14.19
C VAL A 254 17.76 13.15 -15.69
N VAL A 255 18.29 12.00 -16.10
CA VAL A 255 18.48 11.68 -17.53
C VAL A 255 17.14 11.63 -18.26
N VAL A 256 16.12 10.99 -17.69
CA VAL A 256 14.78 10.94 -18.29
C VAL A 256 14.19 12.34 -18.45
N ASP A 257 14.27 13.18 -17.41
CA ASP A 257 13.78 14.56 -17.49
C ASP A 257 14.58 15.38 -18.51
N ALA A 258 15.91 15.25 -18.55
CA ALA A 258 16.76 15.95 -19.50
C ALA A 258 16.44 15.54 -20.95
N VAL A 259 16.28 14.24 -21.23
CA VAL A 259 15.88 13.75 -22.55
C VAL A 259 14.48 14.23 -22.91
N ARG A 260 13.51 14.10 -22.00
CA ARG A 260 12.13 14.59 -22.21
C ARG A 260 12.10 16.08 -22.56
N LEU A 261 12.84 16.89 -21.81
CA LEU A 261 12.90 18.34 -21.99
C LEU A 261 13.65 18.71 -23.28
N GLY A 262 14.75 18.01 -23.59
CA GLY A 262 15.55 18.24 -24.79
C GLY A 262 14.88 17.78 -26.09
N THR A 263 14.10 16.69 -26.08
CA THR A 263 13.37 16.20 -27.25
C THR A 263 11.95 16.76 -27.34
N HIS A 264 11.50 17.55 -26.36
CA HIS A 264 10.12 18.04 -26.25
C HIS A 264 9.07 16.93 -26.41
N THR A 265 9.34 15.74 -25.88
CA THR A 265 8.48 14.55 -25.97
C THR A 265 7.90 14.22 -24.59
N PRO A 266 6.71 14.74 -24.23
CA PRO A 266 6.15 14.59 -22.88
C PRO A 266 6.01 13.14 -22.42
N GLU A 267 5.75 12.22 -23.36
CA GLU A 267 5.50 10.80 -23.12
C GLU A 267 6.72 10.10 -22.50
N LEU A 268 7.94 10.55 -22.80
CA LEU A 268 9.17 10.01 -22.20
C LEU A 268 9.21 10.21 -20.68
N GLY A 269 8.48 11.20 -20.16
CA GLY A 269 8.34 11.42 -18.72
C GLY A 269 7.68 10.24 -18.00
N LEU A 270 6.89 9.42 -18.69
CA LEU A 270 6.28 8.23 -18.07
C LEU A 270 7.33 7.23 -17.58
N LEU A 271 8.55 7.24 -18.11
CA LEU A 271 9.66 6.44 -17.56
C LEU A 271 10.02 6.84 -16.12
N ASN A 272 9.81 8.10 -15.74
CA ASN A 272 10.02 8.56 -14.37
C ASN A 272 8.99 7.98 -13.38
N MET A 273 7.89 7.40 -13.87
CA MET A 273 6.98 6.58 -13.04
C MET A 273 7.71 5.37 -12.43
N ILE A 274 8.84 4.96 -12.99
CA ILE A 274 9.70 3.93 -12.41
C ILE A 274 10.69 4.58 -11.45
N PHE A 275 11.54 5.49 -11.97
CA PHE A 275 12.71 5.95 -11.23
C PHE A 275 12.38 6.86 -10.04
N VAL A 276 11.44 7.80 -10.19
CA VAL A 276 11.09 8.74 -9.11
C VAL A 276 10.41 8.01 -7.96
N TRP A 277 9.43 7.14 -8.24
CA TRP A 277 8.72 6.44 -7.18
C TRP A 277 9.58 5.39 -6.47
N LEU A 278 10.47 4.71 -7.20
CA LEU A 278 11.46 3.82 -6.58
C LEU A 278 12.48 4.62 -5.75
N PHE A 279 12.91 5.80 -6.21
CA PHE A 279 13.79 6.68 -5.43
C PHE A 279 13.13 7.10 -4.11
N VAL A 280 11.88 7.55 -4.18
CA VAL A 280 11.10 7.93 -2.98
C VAL A 280 10.88 6.71 -2.07
N GLN A 281 10.61 5.53 -2.63
CA GLN A 281 10.55 4.29 -1.86
C GLN A 281 11.88 4.00 -1.13
N GLN A 282 13.03 4.22 -1.77
CA GLN A 282 14.34 4.02 -1.14
C GLN A 282 14.52 4.89 0.10
N LEU A 283 14.01 6.12 0.14
CA LEU A 283 14.06 6.95 1.35
C LEU A 283 13.46 6.23 2.57
N GLY A 284 12.42 5.42 2.35
CA GLY A 284 11.80 4.58 3.37
C GLY A 284 12.70 3.44 3.85
N LEU A 285 13.48 2.84 2.94
CA LEU A 285 14.47 1.81 3.29
C LEU A 285 15.62 2.42 4.12
N TRP A 286 16.12 3.58 3.71
CA TRP A 286 17.13 4.34 4.47
C TRP A 286 16.64 4.73 5.87
N ALA A 287 15.35 5.05 6.01
CA ALA A 287 14.74 5.28 7.32
C ALA A 287 14.66 4.00 8.16
N ALA A 288 14.32 2.86 7.55
CA ALA A 288 14.28 1.57 8.22
C ALA A 288 15.67 1.09 8.67
N ASP A 289 16.75 1.52 8.00
CA ASP A 289 18.14 1.30 8.41
C ASP A 289 18.61 2.28 9.51
N GLY A 290 17.70 3.14 9.98
CA GLY A 290 17.99 4.11 11.01
C GLY A 290 18.91 5.24 10.56
N TRP A 291 19.13 5.46 9.25
CA TRP A 291 19.96 6.58 8.79
C TRP A 291 19.38 7.93 9.25
N PHE A 292 18.08 8.14 9.05
CA PHE A 292 17.39 9.35 9.50
C PHE A 292 17.33 9.44 11.04
N GLY A 293 17.15 8.31 11.73
CA GLY A 293 17.08 8.26 13.19
C GLY A 293 18.42 8.55 13.89
N ARG A 294 19.55 8.24 13.25
CA ARG A 294 20.90 8.52 13.77
C ARG A 294 21.34 9.97 13.61
N ARG A 295 20.59 10.80 12.88
CA ARG A 295 20.95 12.21 12.63
C ARG A 295 20.19 13.13 13.57
N GLY A 296 20.90 14.13 14.08
CA GLY A 296 20.30 15.14 14.95
C GLY A 296 19.27 16.00 14.21
N ARG A 297 18.29 16.52 14.95
CA ARG A 297 17.21 17.38 14.42
C ARG A 297 17.72 18.54 13.56
N ARG A 298 18.85 19.17 13.94
CA ARG A 298 19.47 20.27 13.18
C ARG A 298 19.87 19.83 11.76
N PHE A 299 20.49 18.67 11.62
CA PHE A 299 20.88 18.13 10.32
C PHE A 299 19.65 17.88 9.43
N LEU A 300 18.59 17.30 9.99
CA LEU A 300 17.35 17.04 9.26
C LEU A 300 16.66 18.34 8.80
N LEU A 301 16.69 19.39 9.62
CA LEU A 301 16.18 20.71 9.26
C LEU A 301 17.03 21.38 8.17
N VAL A 302 18.36 21.24 8.22
CA VAL A 302 19.25 21.73 7.15
C VAL A 302 18.99 20.97 5.85
N LEU A 303 18.83 19.64 5.89
CA LEU A 303 18.52 18.83 4.73
C LEU A 303 17.16 19.20 4.12
N ALA A 304 16.15 19.44 4.96
CA ALA A 304 14.86 19.95 4.55
C ALA A 304 14.97 21.34 3.90
N GLY A 305 15.66 22.28 4.55
CA GLY A 305 15.89 23.63 4.03
C GLY A 305 16.62 23.62 2.69
N ALA A 306 17.67 22.81 2.55
CA ALA A 306 18.41 22.64 1.30
C ALA A 306 17.53 22.05 0.19
N SER A 307 16.67 21.09 0.52
CA SER A 307 15.73 20.49 -0.43
C SER A 307 14.67 21.51 -0.89
N TYR A 308 14.08 22.29 0.00
CA TYR A 308 13.14 23.35 -0.36
C TYR A 308 13.80 24.53 -1.10
N ALA A 309 15.05 24.87 -0.78
CA ALA A 309 15.81 25.87 -1.53
C ALA A 309 16.10 25.39 -2.96
N LEU A 310 16.51 24.12 -3.12
CA LEU A 310 16.69 23.51 -4.44
C LEU A 310 15.36 23.45 -5.20
N LEU A 311 14.27 23.09 -4.53
CA LEU A 311 12.93 23.09 -5.13
C LEU A 311 12.53 24.49 -5.61
N GLY A 312 12.80 25.52 -4.79
CA GLY A 312 12.78 26.95 -5.13
C GLY A 312 13.47 27.23 -6.45
N LEU A 313 14.76 26.89 -6.51
CA LEU A 313 15.59 27.17 -7.67
C LEU A 313 15.09 26.48 -8.94
N ILE A 314 14.79 25.18 -8.87
CA ILE A 314 14.41 24.40 -10.06
C ILE A 314 12.99 24.70 -10.56
N THR A 315 12.16 25.36 -9.76
CA THR A 315 10.78 25.74 -10.15
C THR A 315 10.63 27.22 -10.53
N THR A 316 11.57 28.07 -10.12
CA THR A 316 11.57 29.51 -10.47
C THR A 316 12.48 29.83 -11.64
N VAL A 317 13.69 29.26 -11.64
CA VAL A 317 14.69 29.43 -12.72
C VAL A 317 14.74 28.19 -13.60
N GLY A 318 14.48 27.02 -13.03
CA GLY A 318 14.52 25.75 -13.74
C GLY A 318 13.28 25.44 -14.57
N PRO A 319 13.27 24.30 -15.26
CA PRO A 319 12.25 23.95 -16.26
C PRO A 319 10.96 23.36 -15.65
N TYR A 320 10.85 23.29 -14.32
CA TYR A 320 9.76 22.58 -13.65
C TYR A 320 8.64 23.54 -13.22
N PRO A 321 7.37 23.15 -13.35
CA PRO A 321 6.27 23.98 -12.86
C PRO A 321 6.32 24.10 -11.34
N ALA A 322 6.00 25.28 -10.81
CA ALA A 322 5.94 25.52 -9.37
C ALA A 322 4.78 24.77 -8.70
N ASN A 323 3.72 24.45 -9.44
CA ASN A 323 2.62 23.64 -8.92
C ASN A 323 3.05 22.17 -8.82
N MET A 324 3.17 21.64 -7.60
CA MET A 324 3.64 20.26 -7.40
C MET A 324 2.64 19.22 -7.89
N LEU A 325 1.37 19.58 -8.12
CA LEU A 325 0.37 18.71 -8.71
C LEU A 325 0.71 18.35 -10.18
N GLU A 326 1.29 19.29 -10.92
CA GLU A 326 1.72 19.10 -12.31
C GLU A 326 2.97 18.22 -12.43
N ASN A 327 3.71 18.06 -11.32
CA ASN A 327 4.92 17.25 -11.23
C ASN A 327 4.64 15.80 -10.78
N LEU A 328 3.38 15.33 -10.80
CA LEU A 328 2.99 13.98 -10.35
C LEU A 328 2.83 12.96 -11.46
N ASN A 329 2.33 13.40 -12.62
CA ASN A 329 1.98 12.52 -13.71
C ASN A 329 2.24 13.19 -15.07
N PRO A 330 3.43 12.98 -15.68
CA PRO A 330 4.53 12.15 -15.18
C PRO A 330 5.28 12.77 -13.98
N PRO A 331 5.82 11.96 -13.05
CA PRO A 331 6.58 12.46 -11.93
C PRO A 331 7.92 13.04 -12.38
N THR A 332 8.38 14.12 -11.76
CA THR A 332 9.63 14.82 -12.12
C THR A 332 10.65 14.81 -10.98
N VAL A 333 11.87 15.25 -11.28
CA VAL A 333 12.92 15.49 -10.25
C VAL A 333 12.43 16.44 -9.15
N ALA A 334 11.60 17.44 -9.49
CA ALA A 334 11.06 18.37 -8.49
C ALA A 334 10.26 17.63 -7.39
N LEU A 335 9.51 16.61 -7.77
CA LEU A 335 8.77 15.79 -6.81
C LEU A 335 9.69 14.94 -5.91
N ALA A 336 10.80 14.44 -6.44
CA ALA A 336 11.79 13.72 -5.64
C ALA A 336 12.46 14.63 -4.61
N VAL A 337 12.81 15.86 -5.00
CA VAL A 337 13.37 16.87 -4.10
C VAL A 337 12.37 17.25 -3.01
N LEU A 338 11.10 17.44 -3.38
CA LEU A 338 10.02 17.66 -2.43
C LEU A 338 9.91 16.51 -1.41
N ALA A 339 9.99 15.26 -1.87
CA ALA A 339 9.91 14.08 -1.02
C ALA A 339 11.03 14.05 0.04
N VAL A 340 12.27 14.38 -0.36
CA VAL A 340 13.42 14.47 0.56
C VAL A 340 13.16 15.57 1.60
N GLY A 341 12.68 16.73 1.18
CA GLY A 341 12.37 17.84 2.07
C GLY A 341 11.28 17.50 3.08
N GLN A 342 10.11 17.07 2.60
CA GLN A 342 8.95 16.70 3.43
C GLN A 342 9.29 15.57 4.40
N PHE A 343 10.00 14.53 3.94
CA PHE A 343 10.34 13.42 4.81
C PHE A 343 11.40 13.80 5.85
N SER A 344 12.34 14.67 5.50
CA SER A 344 13.30 15.22 6.47
C SER A 344 12.60 16.05 7.55
N LEU A 345 11.59 16.85 7.19
CA LEU A 345 10.74 17.56 8.15
C LEU A 345 9.96 16.60 9.04
N LEU A 346 9.35 15.56 8.46
CA LEU A 346 8.63 14.53 9.21
C LEU A 346 9.53 13.88 10.27
N MET A 347 10.76 13.50 9.88
CA MET A 347 11.73 12.89 10.79
C MET A 347 12.26 13.89 11.82
N ALA A 348 12.43 15.17 11.47
CA ALA A 348 12.78 16.22 12.43
C ALA A 348 11.66 16.49 13.45
N ALA A 349 10.40 16.30 13.05
CA ALA A 349 9.20 16.43 13.88
C ALA A 349 8.83 15.15 14.62
N ARG A 350 9.60 14.06 14.46
CA ARG A 350 9.31 12.75 15.05
C ARG A 350 9.03 12.80 16.57
N PRO A 351 9.82 13.49 17.42
CA PRO A 351 9.55 13.54 18.86
C PRO A 351 8.19 14.17 19.20
N GLN A 352 7.75 15.17 18.43
CA GLN A 352 6.45 15.83 18.59
C GLN A 352 5.32 14.90 18.15
N LEU A 353 5.50 14.17 17.05
CA LEU A 353 4.54 13.20 16.55
C LEU A 353 4.41 12.01 17.49
N GLU A 354 5.50 11.55 18.11
CA GLU A 354 5.48 10.54 19.17
C GLU A 354 4.72 11.03 20.41
N ARG A 355 4.85 12.32 20.77
CA ARG A 355 4.05 12.92 21.83
C ARG A 355 2.57 12.94 21.49
N LEU A 356 2.21 13.28 20.26
CA LEU A 356 0.82 13.24 19.79
C LEU A 356 0.26 11.82 19.84
N MET A 357 1.06 10.83 19.43
CA MET A 357 0.72 9.41 19.46
C MET A 357 0.62 8.81 20.87
N ARG A 358 0.95 9.54 21.94
CA ARG A 358 0.66 9.10 23.32
C ARG A 358 -0.83 9.25 23.69
N SER A 359 -1.60 10.05 22.94
CA SER A 359 -3.04 10.19 23.16
C SER A 359 -3.80 8.95 22.68
N ALA A 360 -4.61 8.35 23.56
CA ALA A 360 -5.45 7.21 23.23
C ALA A 360 -6.47 7.53 22.13
N LEU A 361 -6.97 8.78 22.08
CA LEU A 361 -7.89 9.23 21.04
C LEU A 361 -7.20 9.22 19.65
N VAL A 362 -5.99 9.75 19.57
CA VAL A 362 -5.20 9.77 18.33
C VAL A 362 -4.88 8.34 17.88
N GLN A 363 -4.47 7.46 18.81
CA GLN A 363 -4.21 6.06 18.49
C GLN A 363 -5.47 5.36 17.92
N ARG A 364 -6.63 5.56 18.55
CA ARG A 364 -7.90 4.98 18.07
C ARG A 364 -8.28 5.52 16.70
N ALA A 365 -8.16 6.82 16.47
CA ALA A 365 -8.45 7.43 15.18
C ALA A 365 -7.51 6.90 14.08
N VAL A 366 -6.20 6.89 14.33
CA VAL A 366 -5.19 6.36 13.40
C VAL A 366 -5.41 4.86 13.15
N ALA A 367 -5.73 4.07 14.17
CA ALA A 367 -6.02 2.65 14.00
C ALA A 367 -7.32 2.42 13.20
N GLY A 368 -8.38 3.17 13.47
CA GLY A 368 -9.66 3.07 12.79
C GLY A 368 -9.57 3.44 11.30
N ILE A 369 -8.95 4.58 10.99
CA ILE A 369 -8.73 5.02 9.60
C ILE A 369 -7.67 4.14 8.91
N GLY A 370 -6.62 3.77 9.64
CA GLY A 370 -5.54 2.90 9.17
C GLY A 370 -6.01 1.50 8.78
N ALA A 371 -7.02 0.97 9.48
CA ALA A 371 -7.63 -0.31 9.15
C ALA A 371 -8.41 -0.28 7.82
N ARG A 372 -8.92 0.90 7.42
CA ARG A 372 -9.78 1.08 6.24
C ARG A 372 -9.19 1.99 5.16
N THR A 373 -7.87 2.13 5.16
CA THR A 373 -7.17 3.08 4.29
C THR A 373 -7.39 2.79 2.80
N MET A 374 -7.45 1.51 2.39
CA MET A 374 -7.63 1.17 0.97
C MET A 374 -9.08 1.45 0.54
N THR A 375 -10.07 1.11 1.36
CA THR A 375 -11.48 1.41 1.06
C THR A 375 -11.71 2.91 0.97
N VAL A 376 -11.24 3.69 1.96
CA VAL A 376 -11.38 5.15 1.91
C VAL A 376 -10.69 5.73 0.67
N TYR A 377 -9.47 5.27 0.36
CA TYR A 377 -8.75 5.69 -0.84
C TYR A 377 -9.49 5.33 -2.14
N LEU A 378 -10.10 4.17 -2.25
CA LEU A 378 -10.78 3.73 -3.48
C LEU A 378 -12.14 4.42 -3.67
N TRP A 379 -12.88 4.64 -2.58
CA TRP A 379 -14.27 5.09 -2.64
C TRP A 379 -14.45 6.60 -2.49
N HIS A 380 -13.46 7.36 -2.03
CA HIS A 380 -13.64 8.81 -1.80
C HIS A 380 -14.08 9.55 -3.08
N LEU A 381 -13.49 9.29 -4.24
CA LEU A 381 -13.90 9.96 -5.49
C LEU A 381 -15.24 9.51 -6.03
N PRO A 382 -15.58 8.20 -6.08
CA PRO A 382 -16.93 7.76 -6.38
C PRO A 382 -17.99 8.39 -5.49
N VAL A 383 -17.72 8.47 -4.17
CA VAL A 383 -18.62 9.11 -3.21
C VAL A 383 -18.74 10.60 -3.49
N LEU A 384 -17.63 11.31 -3.70
CA LEU A 384 -17.66 12.74 -4.02
C LEU A 384 -18.37 13.01 -5.35
N GLY A 385 -18.15 12.16 -6.35
CA GLY A 385 -18.85 12.22 -7.64
C GLY A 385 -20.35 12.01 -7.50
N LEU A 386 -20.78 11.05 -6.66
CA LEU A 386 -22.19 10.84 -6.36
C LEU A 386 -22.79 12.05 -5.63
N ILE A 387 -22.10 12.59 -4.62
CA ILE A 387 -22.55 13.77 -3.88
C ILE A 387 -22.75 14.95 -4.84
N VAL A 388 -21.73 15.26 -5.64
CA VAL A 388 -21.81 16.33 -6.64
C VAL A 388 -22.94 16.06 -7.63
N GLY A 389 -23.05 14.84 -8.16
CA GLY A 389 -24.14 14.43 -9.06
C GLY A 389 -25.52 14.64 -8.44
N THR A 390 -25.70 14.30 -7.17
CA THR A 390 -26.97 14.52 -6.45
C THR A 390 -27.26 15.99 -6.16
N MET A 391 -26.25 16.80 -5.85
CA MET A 391 -26.44 18.24 -5.61
C MET A 391 -26.91 18.96 -6.86
N LEU A 392 -26.42 18.54 -8.04
CA LEU A 392 -26.84 19.08 -9.34
C LEU A 392 -28.27 18.70 -9.73
N LEU A 393 -28.82 17.62 -9.16
CA LEU A 393 -30.20 17.21 -9.36
C LEU A 393 -31.17 17.94 -8.41
N LEU A 394 -30.66 18.53 -7.34
CA LEU A 394 -31.45 19.29 -6.39
C LEU A 394 -31.57 20.76 -6.86
N PRO A 395 -32.74 21.41 -6.73
CA PRO A 395 -32.95 22.80 -7.14
C PRO A 395 -32.34 23.80 -6.13
N VAL A 396 -31.12 23.53 -5.65
CA VAL A 396 -30.40 24.39 -4.70
C VAL A 396 -29.46 25.29 -5.50
N PRO A 397 -29.46 26.62 -5.28
CA PRO A 397 -28.49 27.51 -5.90
C PRO A 397 -27.06 27.08 -5.57
N GLU A 398 -26.33 26.59 -6.57
CA GLU A 398 -24.92 26.24 -6.44
C GLU A 398 -24.08 27.54 -6.40
N PRO A 399 -23.34 27.81 -5.30
CA PRO A 399 -22.48 28.96 -5.24
C PRO A 399 -21.34 28.84 -6.28
N VAL A 400 -21.01 29.96 -6.91
CA VAL A 400 -19.94 30.04 -7.93
C VAL A 400 -18.65 29.39 -7.39
N PRO A 401 -18.10 28.37 -8.07
CA PRO A 401 -16.92 27.68 -7.56
C PRO A 401 -15.74 28.62 -7.35
N GLY A 402 -15.11 28.51 -6.17
CA GLY A 402 -14.01 29.38 -5.76
C GLY A 402 -14.44 30.68 -5.09
N GLY A 403 -15.73 31.05 -5.13
CA GLY A 403 -16.28 32.19 -4.40
C GLY A 403 -16.45 31.92 -2.90
N ALA A 404 -16.62 32.98 -2.09
CA ALA A 404 -16.76 32.87 -0.63
C ALA A 404 -17.90 31.95 -0.19
N GLY A 405 -19.07 32.04 -0.85
CA GLY A 405 -20.20 31.15 -0.58
C GLY A 405 -19.89 29.68 -0.85
N TRP A 406 -19.06 29.39 -1.86
CA TRP A 406 -18.65 28.02 -2.18
C TRP A 406 -17.70 27.44 -1.12
N TRP A 407 -16.79 28.26 -0.56
CA TRP A 407 -15.92 27.84 0.53
C TRP A 407 -16.69 27.54 1.82
N LEU A 408 -17.76 28.30 2.11
CA LEU A 408 -18.60 28.09 3.29
C LEU A 408 -19.40 26.77 3.24
N THR A 409 -19.70 26.25 2.05
CA THR A 409 -20.40 24.95 1.93
C THR A 409 -19.47 23.75 2.12
N ARG A 410 -18.16 23.89 1.88
CA ARG A 410 -17.21 22.78 1.89
C ARG A 410 -17.13 22.02 3.22
N PRO A 411 -17.15 22.65 4.42
CA PRO A 411 -17.17 21.91 5.68
C PRO A 411 -18.37 20.98 5.83
N VAL A 412 -19.56 21.41 5.37
CA VAL A 412 -20.79 20.60 5.42
C VAL A 412 -20.69 19.44 4.43
N VAL A 413 -20.25 19.72 3.19
CA VAL A 413 -20.02 18.67 2.17
C VAL A 413 -18.98 17.66 2.65
N LEU A 414 -17.92 18.11 3.33
CA LEU A 414 -16.89 17.24 3.91
C LEU A 414 -17.46 16.37 5.03
N ALA A 415 -18.24 16.93 5.95
CA ALA A 415 -18.90 16.17 7.01
C ALA A 415 -19.83 15.09 6.43
N PHE A 416 -20.62 15.44 5.42
CA PHE A 416 -21.49 14.50 4.72
C PHE A 416 -20.69 13.41 3.99
N ALA A 417 -19.66 13.78 3.23
CA ALA A 417 -18.80 12.83 2.52
C ALA A 417 -18.09 11.86 3.49
N VAL A 418 -17.62 12.35 4.64
CA VAL A 418 -17.04 11.51 5.70
C VAL A 418 -18.09 10.55 6.25
N GLY A 419 -19.33 10.99 6.51
CA GLY A 419 -20.43 10.13 6.94
C GLY A 419 -20.73 9.00 5.95
N VAL A 420 -20.84 9.34 4.66
CA VAL A 420 -21.04 8.35 3.59
C VAL A 420 -19.85 7.39 3.49
N LEU A 421 -18.61 7.90 3.57
CA LEU A 421 -17.41 7.06 3.54
C LEU A 421 -17.33 6.11 4.72
N ILE A 422 -17.79 6.52 5.91
CA ILE A 422 -17.88 5.62 7.07
C ILE A 422 -18.87 4.48 6.78
N GLY A 423 -20.03 4.78 6.19
CA GLY A 423 -21.02 3.78 5.78
C GLY A 423 -20.47 2.81 4.73
N VAL A 424 -19.86 3.33 3.67
CA VAL A 424 -19.19 2.52 2.63
C VAL A 424 -18.08 1.66 3.23
N ALA A 425 -17.27 2.22 4.13
CA ALA A 425 -16.19 1.50 4.78
C ALA A 425 -16.70 0.42 5.75
N ALA A 426 -17.90 0.56 6.32
CA ALA A 426 -18.56 -0.49 7.08
C ALA A 426 -19.06 -1.63 6.17
N LEU A 427 -19.64 -1.30 5.01
CA LEU A 427 -20.17 -2.29 4.05
C LEU A 427 -19.07 -3.08 3.32
N PHE A 428 -18.01 -2.40 2.90
CA PHE A 428 -16.92 -2.98 2.11
C PHE A 428 -15.69 -3.33 2.95
N GLY A 429 -15.64 -2.98 4.24
CA GLY A 429 -14.53 -3.30 5.13
C GLY A 429 -14.21 -4.80 5.21
N ARG A 430 -15.20 -5.67 4.92
CA ARG A 430 -15.00 -7.13 4.81
C ARG A 430 -13.94 -7.53 3.79
N PHE A 431 -13.75 -6.75 2.72
CA PHE A 431 -12.78 -7.03 1.66
C PHE A 431 -11.35 -6.61 2.03
N GLU A 432 -11.17 -5.79 3.08
CA GLU A 432 -9.87 -5.36 3.59
C GLU A 432 -9.33 -6.28 4.69
N HIS A 433 -10.14 -7.19 5.23
CA HIS A 433 -9.65 -8.15 6.21
C HIS A 433 -8.51 -8.98 5.60
N PRO A 434 -7.35 -9.04 6.27
CA PRO A 434 -6.30 -9.96 5.85
C PRO A 434 -6.93 -11.34 5.75
N ALA A 435 -6.80 -12.01 4.60
CA ALA A 435 -6.96 -13.45 4.60
C ALA A 435 -6.13 -13.97 5.77
N THR A 436 -6.79 -14.65 6.71
CA THR A 436 -6.16 -15.33 7.83
C THR A 436 -4.86 -15.92 7.33
N SER A 437 -3.74 -15.44 7.88
CA SER A 437 -2.41 -15.92 7.52
C SER A 437 -2.44 -17.43 7.75
N PRO A 438 -2.43 -18.28 6.71
CA PRO A 438 -2.26 -19.69 6.93
C PRO A 438 -0.82 -19.80 7.42
N ALA A 439 -0.66 -20.01 8.72
CA ALA A 439 0.63 -20.39 9.28
C ALA A 439 1.13 -21.72 8.67
N ASP A 440 0.28 -22.46 7.95
CA ASP A 440 0.57 -23.83 7.55
C ASP A 440 0.50 -24.12 6.04
N ALA A 441 0.26 -23.12 5.19
CA ALA A 441 0.21 -23.41 3.76
C ALA A 441 1.55 -23.05 3.12
N ALA A 442 2.46 -24.02 3.10
CA ALA A 442 3.51 -24.15 2.07
C ALA A 442 2.85 -24.28 0.69
N VAL A 443 2.04 -23.29 0.29
CA VAL A 443 1.41 -23.26 -1.02
C VAL A 443 2.55 -23.05 -2.01
N ALA A 444 2.66 -23.95 -2.97
CA ALA A 444 3.48 -23.77 -4.15
C ALA A 444 3.00 -22.53 -4.93
N VAL A 445 3.44 -21.35 -4.51
CA VAL A 445 3.20 -20.09 -5.21
C VAL A 445 4.18 -20.07 -6.39
N ARG A 446 3.67 -20.29 -7.60
CA ARG A 446 4.47 -20.25 -8.84
C ARG A 446 4.78 -18.79 -9.19
N ASP A 447 6.07 -18.46 -9.32
CA ASP A 447 6.56 -17.09 -9.56
C ASP A 447 5.90 -16.42 -10.78
N TRP A 448 5.68 -17.18 -11.87
CA TRP A 448 5.02 -16.66 -13.08
C TRP A 448 3.56 -16.23 -12.84
N ARG A 449 2.80 -16.92 -11.96
CA ARG A 449 1.41 -16.55 -11.62
C ARG A 449 1.38 -15.23 -10.87
N VAL A 450 2.36 -15.01 -9.99
CA VAL A 450 2.50 -13.76 -9.24
C VAL A 450 2.92 -12.62 -10.15
N GLY A 451 3.89 -12.85 -11.06
CA GLY A 451 4.29 -11.88 -12.07
C GLY A 451 3.12 -11.48 -12.98
N MET A 452 2.40 -12.45 -13.54
CA MET A 452 1.24 -12.22 -14.39
C MET A 452 0.13 -11.46 -13.65
N SER A 453 -0.23 -11.89 -12.44
CA SER A 453 -1.24 -11.22 -11.63
C SER A 453 -0.83 -9.77 -11.28
N THR A 454 0.44 -9.53 -10.99
CA THR A 454 0.96 -8.17 -10.76
C THR A 454 0.80 -7.30 -12.01
N ALA A 455 1.13 -7.82 -13.19
CA ALA A 455 0.93 -7.12 -14.45
C ALA A 455 -0.55 -6.80 -14.70
N LEU A 456 -1.44 -7.78 -14.49
CA LEU A 456 -2.89 -7.63 -14.68
C LEU A 456 -3.55 -6.61 -13.75
N ILE A 457 -2.94 -6.29 -12.60
CA ILE A 457 -3.44 -5.24 -11.68
C ILE A 457 -2.88 -3.86 -12.03
N ILE A 458 -1.69 -3.82 -12.64
CA ILE A 458 -1.04 -2.57 -13.04
C ILE A 458 -1.61 -2.05 -14.37
N VAL A 459 -1.87 -2.94 -15.33
CA VAL A 459 -2.34 -2.57 -16.68
C VAL A 459 -3.63 -1.73 -16.65
N PRO A 460 -4.71 -2.11 -15.94
CA PRO A 460 -5.98 -1.38 -16.02
C PRO A 460 -5.89 0.09 -15.59
N PRO A 461 -5.30 0.45 -14.42
CA PRO A 461 -5.15 1.86 -14.06
C PRO A 461 -4.24 2.66 -15.01
N PHE A 462 -3.23 2.05 -15.62
CA PHE A 462 -2.42 2.72 -16.65
C PHE A 462 -3.19 2.91 -17.96
N THR A 463 -4.00 1.95 -18.38
CA THR A 463 -4.91 2.08 -19.53
C THR A 463 -5.88 3.24 -19.29
N ILE A 464 -6.49 3.30 -18.10
CA ILE A 464 -7.37 4.40 -17.71
C ILE A 464 -6.64 5.75 -17.75
N MET A 465 -5.40 5.79 -17.26
CA MET A 465 -4.60 7.01 -17.26
C MET A 465 -4.31 7.52 -18.68
N LEU A 466 -4.12 6.62 -19.65
CA LEU A 466 -3.77 6.97 -21.03
C LEU A 466 -4.98 7.21 -21.94
N PHE A 467 -6.08 6.49 -21.72
CA PHE A 467 -7.23 6.46 -22.63
C PHE A 467 -8.53 6.96 -21.99
N GLY A 468 -8.50 7.31 -20.71
CA GLY A 468 -9.71 7.62 -19.94
C GLY A 468 -10.51 6.37 -19.59
N LEU A 469 -11.68 6.58 -18.99
CA LEU A 469 -12.59 5.50 -18.63
C LEU A 469 -13.87 5.55 -19.47
N ASN A 470 -14.13 4.49 -20.22
CA ASN A 470 -15.39 4.20 -20.88
C ASN A 470 -15.90 2.81 -20.45
N LEU A 471 -17.11 2.44 -20.86
CA LEU A 471 -17.74 1.17 -20.47
C LEU A 471 -16.89 -0.05 -20.86
N GLY A 472 -16.31 -0.05 -22.06
CA GLY A 472 -15.44 -1.14 -22.52
C GLY A 472 -14.19 -1.29 -21.67
N ILE A 473 -13.50 -0.19 -21.38
CA ILE A 473 -12.33 -0.17 -20.49
C ILE A 473 -12.72 -0.63 -19.09
N ALA A 474 -13.87 -0.21 -18.56
CA ALA A 474 -14.35 -0.62 -17.24
C ALA A 474 -14.56 -2.14 -17.16
N VAL A 475 -15.27 -2.72 -18.13
CA VAL A 475 -15.54 -4.16 -18.18
C VAL A 475 -14.26 -4.97 -18.37
N ILE A 476 -13.39 -4.57 -19.30
CA ILE A 476 -12.10 -5.23 -19.51
C ILE A 476 -11.25 -5.18 -18.23
N SER A 477 -11.22 -4.02 -17.56
CA SER A 477 -10.48 -3.86 -16.31
C SER A 477 -11.00 -4.78 -15.20
N GLU A 478 -12.32 -4.91 -15.07
CA GLU A 478 -12.95 -5.82 -14.11
C GLU A 478 -12.59 -7.29 -14.39
N VAL A 479 -12.59 -7.70 -15.66
CA VAL A 479 -12.18 -9.05 -16.07
C VAL A 479 -10.70 -9.28 -15.74
N LEU A 480 -9.81 -8.35 -16.09
CA LEU A 480 -8.38 -8.48 -15.83
C LEU A 480 -8.08 -8.56 -14.33
N LEU A 481 -8.74 -7.74 -13.51
CA LEU A 481 -8.60 -7.79 -12.05
C LEU A 481 -9.14 -9.10 -11.46
N THR A 482 -10.27 -9.60 -11.97
CA THR A 482 -10.84 -10.88 -11.55
C THR A 482 -9.86 -12.02 -11.85
N VAL A 483 -9.33 -12.07 -13.08
CA VAL A 483 -8.30 -13.06 -13.47
C VAL A 483 -7.05 -12.92 -12.58
N ALA A 484 -6.61 -11.70 -12.26
CA ALA A 484 -5.47 -11.48 -11.39
C ALA A 484 -5.67 -12.08 -9.98
N VAL A 485 -6.86 -11.95 -9.41
CA VAL A 485 -7.21 -12.53 -8.10
C VAL A 485 -7.35 -14.06 -8.19
N LEU A 486 -7.98 -14.57 -9.25
CA LEU A 486 -8.14 -16.00 -9.48
C LEU A 486 -6.78 -16.72 -9.65
N LEU A 487 -5.83 -16.08 -10.34
CA LEU A 487 -4.45 -16.59 -10.46
C LEU A 487 -3.72 -16.72 -9.12
N GLN A 488 -4.21 -16.09 -8.05
CA GLN A 488 -3.61 -16.11 -6.72
C GLN A 488 -4.37 -16.98 -5.71
N LEU A 489 -5.49 -17.58 -6.10
CA LEU A 489 -6.19 -18.58 -5.30
C LEU A 489 -5.32 -19.84 -5.16
N PRO A 490 -5.26 -20.43 -3.95
CA PRO A 490 -4.53 -21.68 -3.74
C PRO A 490 -5.14 -22.76 -4.64
N VAL A 491 -4.31 -23.35 -5.50
CA VAL A 491 -4.70 -24.57 -6.19
C VAL A 491 -4.59 -25.65 -5.14
N ARG A 492 -5.75 -26.17 -4.69
CA ARG A 492 -5.76 -27.42 -3.92
C ARG A 492 -5.30 -28.49 -4.88
N LEU A 493 -4.03 -28.89 -4.79
CA LEU A 493 -3.62 -30.16 -5.37
C LEU A 493 -4.39 -31.21 -4.59
N ARG A 494 -5.24 -31.94 -5.30
CA ARG A 494 -6.01 -33.05 -4.76
C ARG A 494 -5.00 -34.19 -4.56
N GLU A 495 -4.40 -34.28 -3.38
CA GLU A 495 -3.61 -35.44 -2.97
C GLU A 495 -4.53 -36.62 -2.60
N ASP A 496 -5.50 -36.94 -3.47
CA ASP A 496 -6.36 -38.13 -3.35
C ASP A 496 -6.14 -39.01 -4.60
N ALA A 497 -4.97 -39.66 -4.69
CA ALA A 497 -4.76 -40.75 -5.65
C ALA A 497 -3.59 -41.71 -5.31
N GLY A 498 -2.95 -41.61 -4.13
CA GLY A 498 -1.80 -42.45 -3.77
C GLY A 498 -1.97 -43.28 -2.51
N GLN A 499 -2.65 -42.76 -1.49
CA GLN A 499 -2.73 -43.42 -0.17
C GLN A 499 -3.87 -44.45 -0.05
N GLY A 500 -4.84 -44.44 -0.97
CA GLY A 500 -5.95 -45.42 -0.97
C GLY A 500 -5.62 -46.79 -1.57
N HIS A 501 -4.46 -46.95 -2.22
CA HIS A 501 -4.04 -48.23 -2.79
C HIS A 501 -3.09 -49.00 -1.87
N GLU A 502 -2.24 -48.31 -1.11
CA GLU A 502 -1.27 -48.96 -0.22
C GLU A 502 -1.91 -49.54 1.07
N ASP A 503 -3.03 -48.96 1.53
CA ASP A 503 -3.78 -49.48 2.69
C ASP A 503 -4.71 -50.65 2.33
N ARG A 504 -5.06 -50.81 1.05
CA ARG A 504 -5.82 -51.99 0.58
C ARG A 504 -4.95 -53.22 0.42
N ASP A 505 -3.68 -53.05 0.06
CA ASP A 505 -2.73 -54.16 -0.06
C ASP A 505 -2.25 -54.65 1.32
N LYS A 506 -2.07 -53.73 2.28
CA LYS A 506 -1.68 -54.10 3.67
C LYS A 506 -2.82 -54.66 4.51
N GLY A 507 -4.07 -54.32 4.22
CA GLY A 507 -5.24 -54.82 4.96
C GLY A 507 -5.70 -56.22 4.57
N GLN A 508 -5.13 -56.81 3.51
CA GLN A 508 -5.55 -58.12 3.00
C GLN A 508 -4.58 -59.26 3.34
N ASP A 509 -3.33 -58.95 3.73
CA ASP A 509 -2.33 -59.96 4.14
C ASP A 509 -2.41 -60.38 5.62
N ASP A 510 -3.16 -59.64 6.46
CA ASP A 510 -3.15 -59.82 7.92
C ASP A 510 -4.36 -60.61 8.48
N ARG A 511 -5.12 -61.31 7.61
CA ARG A 511 -6.28 -62.16 7.99
C ARG A 511 -6.06 -63.65 7.72
N GLY A 512 -4.88 -64.16 8.04
CA GLY A 512 -4.62 -65.59 7.90
C GLY A 512 -3.37 -66.07 8.62
N GLN A 513 -3.38 -66.09 9.96
CA GLN A 513 -2.49 -66.97 10.74
C GLN A 513 -2.87 -67.06 12.24
N GLY A 514 -3.33 -68.26 12.65
CA GLY A 514 -2.85 -68.96 13.85
C GLY A 514 -3.34 -68.55 15.26
N GLN A 515 -4.26 -69.34 15.82
CA GLN A 515 -4.56 -69.47 17.25
C GLN A 515 -3.33 -69.79 18.13
N PRO A 516 -3.32 -69.38 19.41
CA PRO A 516 -2.56 -70.06 20.45
C PRO A 516 -3.46 -70.99 21.30
N ALA A 517 -2.92 -72.18 21.60
CA ALA A 517 -3.53 -73.18 22.47
C ALA A 517 -3.01 -73.08 23.93
N ALA A 518 -3.92 -73.38 24.86
CA ALA A 518 -3.72 -73.94 26.19
C ALA A 518 -3.18 -73.06 27.34
N ALA A 519 -4.10 -72.69 28.24
CA ALA A 519 -3.98 -72.99 29.67
C ALA A 519 -5.38 -73.04 30.31
N ARG A 520 -5.77 -74.22 30.83
CA ARG A 520 -6.98 -74.50 31.64
C ARG A 520 -6.55 -74.77 33.08
N ALA A 521 -7.23 -74.18 34.06
CA ALA A 521 -7.57 -74.76 35.38
C ALA A 521 -8.57 -73.80 36.07
N ARG A 522 -9.85 -74.16 36.24
CA ARG A 522 -10.50 -74.74 37.45
C ARG A 522 -10.35 -73.82 38.69
N ARG A 523 -11.36 -73.53 39.52
CA ARG A 523 -12.64 -74.19 39.83
C ARG A 523 -13.48 -73.25 40.74
N ASP A 524 -14.80 -73.31 40.56
CA ASP A 524 -15.93 -73.21 41.50
C ASP A 524 -15.67 -72.76 42.95
N ASP A 525 -16.40 -71.73 43.44
CA ASP A 525 -17.51 -71.86 44.42
C ASP A 525 -18.07 -70.48 44.84
N ALA A 526 -19.28 -70.52 45.42
CA ALA A 526 -20.33 -69.50 45.44
C ALA A 526 -20.41 -68.61 46.69
N GLU A 527 -21.54 -67.87 46.79
CA GLU A 527 -22.08 -67.03 47.88
C GLU A 527 -21.72 -65.53 47.80
N GLY A 528 -22.64 -64.56 47.84
CA GLY A 528 -24.08 -64.54 48.07
C GLY A 528 -24.47 -63.19 48.72
N LEU A 529 -25.62 -62.63 48.31
CA LEU A 529 -26.45 -61.61 49.00
C LEU A 529 -25.90 -60.16 49.05
N ALA A 530 -26.66 -59.08 48.92
CA ALA A 530 -28.09 -58.78 48.73
C ALA A 530 -28.16 -57.33 48.15
N GLY A 531 -29.08 -57.02 47.23
CA GLY A 531 -30.35 -56.33 47.50
C GLY A 531 -30.23 -54.84 47.14
N GLU A 532 -31.20 -54.10 46.64
CA GLU A 532 -32.57 -54.32 46.19
C GLU A 532 -32.99 -53.00 45.46
N HIS A 533 -33.88 -53.10 44.46
CA HIS A 533 -34.93 -52.17 43.98
C HIS A 533 -35.02 -50.73 44.54
N ASP A 534 -35.55 -49.69 43.89
CA ASP A 534 -36.33 -49.39 42.67
C ASP A 534 -36.26 -47.85 42.56
N GLY A 535 -36.38 -47.17 41.42
CA GLY A 535 -37.62 -47.05 40.66
C GLY A 535 -38.23 -45.64 40.79
N ASP A 536 -37.96 -44.82 39.77
CA ASP A 536 -38.87 -43.87 39.10
C ASP A 536 -39.39 -42.58 39.78
N GLY A 537 -39.55 -41.54 38.95
CA GLY A 537 -40.82 -40.78 38.98
C GLY A 537 -40.84 -39.33 39.48
N ARG A 538 -40.23 -38.40 38.72
CA ARG A 538 -40.87 -37.20 38.13
C ARG A 538 -41.88 -36.37 39.00
N LYS A 539 -41.61 -35.07 39.21
CA LYS A 539 -42.44 -33.90 38.76
C LYS A 539 -42.34 -32.62 39.62
N ASP A 540 -42.30 -31.50 38.88
CA ASP A 540 -42.96 -30.20 39.07
C ASP A 540 -42.50 -29.17 40.16
N GLU A 541 -42.16 -27.98 39.65
CA GLU A 541 -42.18 -26.62 40.27
C GLU A 541 -43.59 -26.27 40.83
N PRO A 542 -43.88 -25.15 41.56
CA PRO A 542 -43.09 -23.91 41.73
C PRO A 542 -43.21 -23.18 43.09
N ASP A 543 -42.59 -21.98 43.16
CA ASP A 543 -43.16 -20.72 43.69
C ASP A 543 -42.39 -19.98 44.83
N ARG A 544 -42.24 -18.67 44.59
CA ARG A 544 -42.14 -17.52 45.51
C ARG A 544 -41.02 -17.36 46.56
N GLY A 545 -40.39 -16.18 46.50
CA GLY A 545 -40.65 -15.17 47.55
C GLY A 545 -39.46 -14.58 48.32
N ASN A 546 -38.84 -13.55 47.76
CA ASN A 546 -38.62 -12.21 48.34
C ASN A 546 -38.35 -12.06 49.87
N ARG A 547 -37.20 -11.49 50.26
CA ARG A 547 -37.03 -10.16 50.95
C ARG A 547 -35.75 -10.04 51.80
N HIS A 548 -35.15 -8.84 51.69
CA HIS A 548 -34.44 -7.98 52.67
C HIS A 548 -33.36 -8.56 53.61
N GLY A 549 -32.26 -7.87 53.89
CA GLY A 549 -31.84 -6.49 53.57
C GLY A 549 -30.54 -6.09 54.30
N GLN A 550 -30.15 -4.82 54.12
CA GLN A 550 -29.33 -3.97 55.01
C GLN A 550 -27.88 -4.41 55.32
N ASP A 551 -26.85 -3.57 55.45
CA ASP A 551 -26.72 -2.11 55.53
C ASP A 551 -25.27 -1.70 55.19
N ASP A 552 -25.13 -0.49 54.65
CA ASP A 552 -23.93 0.38 54.57
C ASP A 552 -23.57 0.88 56.01
N PRO A 553 -22.33 1.30 56.36
CA PRO A 553 -21.93 2.69 56.06
C PRO A 553 -20.41 2.94 55.85
N ARG A 554 -20.10 3.59 54.72
CA ARG A 554 -19.42 4.90 54.55
C ARG A 554 -18.34 5.39 55.54
N GLN A 555 -17.20 5.81 54.98
CA GLN A 555 -16.82 7.23 54.86
C GLN A 555 -15.92 7.46 53.64
#